data_AF-A0A151M7R8-F1
#
_entry.id   AF-A0A151M7R8-F1
#
_cell.length_a   1.000
_cell.length_b   1.000
_cell.length_c   1.000
_cell.angle_alpha   90.00
_cell.angle_beta   90.00
_cell.angle_gamma   90.00
#
_symmetry.space_group_name_H-M   'P 1'
#
loop_
_entity.id
_entity.type
_entity.pdbx_description
1 polymer ?
#
loop_
_entity_poly.entity_id
_entity_poly.type
_entity_poly.pdbx_seq_one_letter_code
_entity_poly.pdbx_strand_id
1 'polypeptide(L)'
;MSQSQLKRPVIPPRRPGFKVCYICGREFGSQSLDIHEPKCLEKWHIENEKLPKHLRRPVPSKPQALTGGSYDINATNEVAYQSAQAQLIPCRNCGHSFLPNHLSVHQRSCKSKDSGLGPSCSNTTRSVRGPSSGLAARNNQSSKCEQKGGAAPAIPDKPPVIRRPPTVICYICGREYGTKSIAIHEPQCLKKWHNENDMLPKHLQRPEPKKPEVKSIQAHGFYDLDALNEASWKSAQSQLVPCDICGRTFLPDRLIVHQRSCKPKPAK
;
A
#
# COMPACT_ATOMS: atom_id res chain seq x y z
N MET A 1 31.26 -21.66 -31.17
CA MET A 1 30.03 -20.84 -31.06
C MET A 1 29.61 -20.81 -29.60
N SER A 2 30.15 -19.87 -28.82
CA SER A 2 29.92 -19.75 -27.38
C SER A 2 28.69 -18.86 -27.15
N GLN A 3 27.60 -19.42 -26.61
CA GLN A 3 26.41 -18.63 -26.28
C GLN A 3 26.62 -17.91 -24.95
N SER A 4 26.75 -16.60 -25.07
CA SER A 4 26.78 -15.60 -24.00
C SER A 4 25.52 -15.67 -23.13
N GLN A 5 25.65 -16.25 -21.95
CA GLN A 5 24.65 -16.14 -20.88
C GLN A 5 24.71 -14.73 -20.27
N LEU A 6 23.72 -13.91 -20.60
CA LEU A 6 23.50 -12.63 -19.93
C LEU A 6 23.06 -12.89 -18.48
N LYS A 7 24.00 -12.76 -17.55
CA LYS A 7 23.72 -12.80 -16.11
C LYS A 7 22.78 -11.64 -15.77
N ARG A 8 21.57 -11.97 -15.35
CA ARG A 8 20.59 -11.01 -14.81
C ARG A 8 21.24 -10.25 -13.63
N PRO A 9 21.25 -8.91 -13.61
CA PRO A 9 21.78 -8.17 -12.48
C PRO A 9 21.02 -8.53 -11.21
N VAL A 10 21.73 -9.05 -10.21
CA VAL A 10 21.21 -9.21 -8.85
C VAL A 10 21.10 -7.81 -8.26
N ILE A 11 19.88 -7.28 -8.18
CA ILE A 11 19.61 -6.02 -7.49
C ILE A 11 19.81 -6.27 -5.98
N PRO A 12 20.78 -5.63 -5.31
CA PRO A 12 20.93 -5.75 -3.87
C PRO A 12 19.67 -5.21 -3.17
N PRO A 13 19.20 -5.79 -2.06
CA PRO A 13 18.08 -5.25 -1.29
C PRO A 13 18.56 -4.02 -0.52
N ARG A 14 18.84 -2.91 -1.21
CA ARG A 14 18.93 -1.61 -0.57
C ARG A 14 17.52 -1.06 -0.54
N ARG A 15 16.81 -1.26 0.58
CA ARG A 15 15.63 -0.42 0.87
C ARG A 15 16.12 1.03 0.74
N PRO A 16 15.53 1.86 -0.13
CA PRO A 16 15.84 3.27 -0.14
C PRO A 16 15.64 3.80 1.29
N GLY A 17 16.59 4.58 1.80
CA GLY A 17 16.43 5.22 3.10
C GLY A 17 15.22 6.15 3.05
N PHE A 18 14.08 5.69 3.58
CA PHE A 18 12.90 6.51 3.70
C PHE A 18 13.19 7.64 4.69
N LYS A 19 12.66 8.83 4.41
CA LYS A 19 12.70 9.97 5.32
C LYS A 19 11.31 10.27 5.83
N VAL A 20 11.22 10.67 7.09
CA VAL A 20 9.94 11.05 7.72
C VAL A 20 9.68 12.54 7.52
N CYS A 21 8.48 12.90 7.09
CA CYS A 21 8.05 14.29 7.06
C CYS A 21 7.83 14.80 8.49
N TYR A 22 8.53 15.88 8.85
CA TYR A 22 8.46 16.48 10.19
C TYR A 22 7.11 17.17 10.51
N ILE A 23 6.23 17.30 9.51
CA ILE A 23 4.92 17.94 9.65
C ILE A 23 3.83 16.88 9.89
N CYS A 24 3.79 15.84 9.07
CA CYS A 24 2.72 14.84 9.08
C CYS A 24 3.15 13.45 9.59
N GLY A 25 4.45 13.23 9.83
CA GLY A 25 4.98 11.97 10.36
C GLY A 25 4.95 10.79 9.39
N ARG A 26 4.64 11.01 8.10
CA ARG A 26 4.63 9.95 7.08
C ARG A 26 6.02 9.73 6.48
N GLU A 27 6.27 8.49 6.06
CA GLU A 27 7.49 8.07 5.38
C GLU A 27 7.41 8.35 3.88
N PHE A 28 8.48 8.90 3.32
CA PHE A 28 8.63 9.19 1.90
C PHE A 28 9.99 8.72 1.40
N GLY A 29 10.08 8.42 0.11
CA GLY A 29 11.38 8.29 -0.53
C GLY A 29 12.12 9.62 -0.48
N SER A 30 13.46 9.58 -0.48
CA SER A 30 14.29 10.80 -0.38
C SER A 30 13.89 11.89 -1.38
N GLN A 31 13.64 11.53 -2.64
CA GLN A 31 13.22 12.47 -3.70
C GLN A 31 11.76 12.92 -3.60
N SER A 32 10.87 12.07 -3.06
CA SER A 32 9.46 12.44 -2.93
C SER A 32 9.19 13.31 -1.72
N LEU A 33 10.07 13.27 -0.70
CA LEU A 33 9.98 14.15 0.47
C LEU A 33 10.14 15.62 0.08
N ASP A 34 11.10 15.96 -0.79
CA ASP A 34 11.36 17.35 -1.19
C ASP A 34 10.17 18.00 -1.92
N ILE A 35 9.36 17.20 -2.62
CA ILE A 35 8.12 17.65 -3.28
C ILE A 35 6.95 17.66 -2.29
N HIS A 36 6.98 16.77 -1.30
CA HIS A 36 5.93 16.64 -0.30
C HIS A 36 5.96 17.74 0.76
N GLU A 37 7.13 18.02 1.35
CA GLU A 37 7.32 18.99 2.43
C GLU A 37 6.69 20.37 2.17
N PRO A 38 6.96 21.06 1.05
CA PRO A 38 6.38 22.38 0.81
C PRO A 38 4.84 22.32 0.70
N LYS A 39 4.31 21.31 0.00
CA LYS A 39 2.85 21.11 -0.12
C LYS A 39 2.20 20.73 1.21
N CYS A 40 2.92 19.99 2.05
CA CYS A 40 2.45 19.62 3.37
C CYS A 40 2.42 20.85 4.30
N LEU A 41 3.43 21.72 4.22
CA LEU A 41 3.51 22.94 4.99
C LEU A 41 2.43 23.95 4.57
N GLU A 42 2.21 24.11 3.27
CA GLU A 42 1.12 24.94 2.73
C GLU A 42 -0.25 24.49 3.26
N LYS A 43 -0.55 23.19 3.18
CA LYS A 43 -1.78 22.62 3.75
C LYS A 43 -1.86 22.88 5.25
N TRP A 44 -0.76 22.70 5.97
CA TRP A 44 -0.70 22.96 7.39
C TRP A 44 -1.05 24.41 7.72
N HIS A 45 -0.51 25.39 6.97
CA HIS A 45 -0.84 26.82 7.17
C HIS A 45 -2.33 27.10 6.96
N ILE A 46 -2.89 26.63 5.85
CA ILE A 46 -4.32 26.80 5.54
C ILE A 46 -5.20 26.21 6.66
N GLU A 47 -4.84 25.03 7.17
CA GLU A 47 -5.56 24.39 8.26
C GLU A 47 -5.40 25.17 9.58
N ASN A 48 -4.19 25.65 9.86
CA ASN A 48 -3.88 26.37 11.09
C ASN A 48 -4.54 27.76 11.11
N GLU A 49 -4.66 28.44 9.98
CA GLU A 49 -5.34 29.74 9.86
C GLU A 49 -6.84 29.66 10.11
N LYS A 50 -7.46 28.54 9.68
CA LYS A 50 -8.87 28.23 9.93
C LYS A 50 -9.17 27.99 11.41
N LEU A 51 -8.17 27.68 12.22
CA LEU A 51 -8.36 27.52 13.65
C LEU A 51 -8.55 28.89 14.33
N PRO A 52 -9.44 28.98 15.35
CA PRO A 52 -9.51 30.12 16.25
C PRO A 52 -8.13 30.51 16.75
N LYS A 53 -7.84 31.81 16.94
CA LYS A 53 -6.50 32.32 17.32
C LYS A 53 -5.87 31.54 18.49
N HIS A 54 -6.66 31.15 19.48
CA HIS A 54 -6.22 30.41 20.66
C HIS A 54 -5.94 28.91 20.42
N LEU A 55 -6.36 28.36 19.28
CA LEU A 55 -6.10 26.98 18.86
C LEU A 55 -5.05 26.89 17.75
N ARG A 56 -4.52 28.03 17.30
CA ARG A 56 -3.45 28.05 16.29
C ARG A 56 -2.17 27.51 16.89
N ARG A 57 -1.51 26.64 16.14
CA ARG A 57 -0.27 25.97 16.52
C ARG A 57 0.93 26.78 15.99
N PRO A 58 2.10 26.69 16.65
CA PRO A 58 3.34 27.26 16.12
C PRO A 58 3.75 26.54 14.85
N VAL A 59 4.44 27.26 13.96
CA VAL A 59 4.94 26.71 12.69
C VAL A 59 5.90 25.55 12.98
N PRO A 60 5.72 24.38 12.36
CA PRO A 60 6.64 23.26 12.52
C PRO A 60 8.04 23.64 12.05
N SER A 61 9.04 23.44 12.91
CA SER A 61 10.43 23.69 12.52
C SER A 61 10.98 22.48 11.78
N LYS A 62 11.60 22.73 10.62
CA LYS A 62 12.34 21.70 9.89
C LYS A 62 13.58 21.32 10.71
N PRO A 63 13.75 20.04 11.09
CA PRO A 63 14.95 19.60 11.78
C PRO A 63 16.18 19.99 10.97
N GLN A 64 17.10 20.76 11.56
CA GLN A 64 18.34 21.14 10.89
C GLN A 64 19.14 19.87 10.57
N ALA A 65 19.45 19.67 9.29
CA ALA A 65 20.42 18.66 8.90
C ALA A 65 21.79 19.13 9.41
N LEU A 66 22.32 18.46 10.42
CA LEU A 66 23.69 18.68 10.90
C LEU A 66 24.63 18.52 9.70
N THR A 67 25.25 19.64 9.33
CA THR A 67 26.17 19.71 8.20
C THR A 67 27.52 19.19 8.66
N GLY A 68 27.87 17.98 8.25
CA GLY A 68 29.23 17.44 8.36
C GLY A 68 29.38 16.26 9.32
N GLY A 69 29.16 15.04 8.81
CA GLY A 69 29.55 13.79 9.48
C GLY A 69 28.43 12.76 9.51
N SER A 70 28.69 11.58 8.93
CA SER A 70 27.88 10.35 8.96
C SER A 70 26.38 10.50 9.27
N TYR A 71 25.57 10.72 8.22
CA TYR A 71 24.11 10.84 8.31
C TYR A 71 23.46 9.56 8.87
N ASP A 72 23.03 9.61 10.13
CA ASP A 72 22.10 8.63 10.68
C ASP A 72 20.66 8.98 10.25
N ILE A 73 20.19 8.26 9.23
CA ILE A 73 18.82 8.33 8.70
C ILE A 73 17.80 8.15 9.81
N ASN A 74 18.08 7.21 10.71
CA ASN A 74 17.14 6.80 11.74
C ASN A 74 17.00 7.90 12.79
N ALA A 75 18.10 8.48 13.27
CA ALA A 75 18.07 9.61 14.19
C ALA A 75 17.33 10.82 13.59
N THR A 76 17.60 11.14 12.31
CA THR A 76 16.91 12.25 11.62
C THR A 76 15.40 12.00 11.51
N ASN A 77 15.02 10.77 11.18
CA ASN A 77 13.63 10.36 11.08
C ASN A 77 12.92 10.39 12.43
N GLU A 78 13.61 9.99 13.50
CA GLU A 78 13.06 10.02 14.85
C GLU A 78 12.77 11.46 15.30
N VAL A 79 13.71 12.39 15.08
CA VAL A 79 13.49 13.81 15.38
C VAL A 79 12.35 14.39 14.54
N ALA A 80 12.29 14.07 13.24
CA ALA A 80 11.19 14.49 12.38
C ALA A 80 9.84 13.92 12.87
N TYR A 81 9.81 12.66 13.27
CA TYR A 81 8.62 12.01 13.80
C TYR A 81 8.15 12.63 15.11
N GLN A 82 9.07 12.95 16.03
CA GLN A 82 8.75 13.67 17.27
C GLN A 82 8.17 15.06 17.01
N SER A 83 8.71 15.80 16.03
CA SER A 83 8.16 17.10 15.60
C SER A 83 6.72 16.98 15.09
N ALA A 84 6.42 15.91 14.34
CA ALA A 84 5.06 15.63 13.88
C ALA A 84 4.12 15.25 15.03
N GLN A 85 4.59 14.46 16.01
CA GLN A 85 3.81 14.10 17.19
C GLN A 85 3.45 15.29 18.06
N ALA A 86 4.36 16.26 18.21
CA ALA A 86 4.14 17.49 18.99
C ALA A 86 2.99 18.34 18.45
N GLN A 87 2.57 18.13 17.20
CA GLN A 87 1.45 18.84 16.57
C GLN A 87 0.08 18.19 16.81
N LEU A 88 0.05 17.02 17.44
CA LEU A 88 -1.17 16.27 17.73
C LEU A 88 -1.81 16.80 19.03
N ILE A 89 -3.13 16.92 19.02
CA ILE A 89 -3.92 17.39 20.16
C ILE A 89 -4.69 16.19 20.73
N PRO A 90 -4.63 15.94 22.06
CA PRO A 90 -5.37 14.86 22.69
C PRO A 90 -6.87 15.15 22.70
N CYS A 91 -7.67 14.11 22.43
CA CYS A 91 -9.11 14.16 22.62
C CYS A 91 -9.45 14.21 24.10
N ARG A 92 -10.34 15.13 24.51
CA ARG A 92 -10.78 15.27 25.90
C ARG A 92 -11.54 14.05 26.43
N ASN A 93 -12.15 13.25 25.56
CA ASN A 93 -13.01 12.13 25.93
C ASN A 93 -12.25 10.80 26.06
N CYS A 94 -11.23 10.57 25.20
CA CYS A 94 -10.51 9.29 25.15
C CYS A 94 -8.98 9.42 25.29
N GLY A 95 -8.43 10.65 25.32
CA GLY A 95 -7.00 10.92 25.44
C GLY A 95 -6.18 10.67 24.17
N HIS A 96 -6.74 10.07 23.12
CA HIS A 96 -5.99 9.80 21.89
C HIS A 96 -5.67 11.11 21.15
N SER A 97 -4.43 11.24 20.68
CA SER A 97 -3.95 12.45 19.99
C SER A 97 -4.22 12.39 18.49
N PHE A 98 -4.71 13.50 17.94
CA PHE A 98 -5.05 13.60 16.52
C PHE A 98 -4.59 14.95 15.96
N LEU A 99 -4.44 15.03 14.63
CA LEU A 99 -4.41 16.33 13.96
C LEU A 99 -5.78 17.03 14.16
N PRO A 100 -5.84 18.37 14.26
CA PRO A 100 -7.07 19.10 14.56
C PRO A 100 -8.28 18.73 13.68
N ASN A 101 -8.05 18.53 12.37
CA ASN A 101 -9.09 18.13 11.42
C ASN A 101 -9.65 16.72 11.72
N HIS A 102 -8.78 15.78 12.07
CA HIS A 102 -9.17 14.42 12.43
C HIS A 102 -9.82 14.37 13.81
N LEU A 103 -9.36 15.21 14.75
CA LEU A 103 -9.96 15.34 16.07
C LEU A 103 -11.43 15.75 15.98
N SER A 104 -11.73 16.73 15.13
CA SER A 104 -13.10 17.23 14.91
C SER A 104 -14.04 16.12 14.39
N VAL A 105 -13.53 15.23 13.53
CA VAL A 105 -14.28 14.08 13.04
C VAL A 105 -14.47 13.03 14.13
N HIS A 106 -13.39 12.71 14.84
CA HIS A 106 -13.39 11.73 15.92
C HIS A 106 -14.32 12.12 17.08
N GLN A 107 -14.32 13.39 17.48
CA GLN A 107 -15.14 13.90 18.59
C GLN A 107 -16.64 13.69 18.38
N ARG A 108 -17.13 13.65 17.13
CA ARG A 108 -18.55 13.40 16.83
C ARG A 108 -19.03 12.02 17.26
N SER A 109 -18.13 11.06 17.41
CA SER A 109 -18.48 9.67 17.76
C SER A 109 -17.66 9.14 18.93
N CYS A 110 -16.83 9.99 19.54
CA CYS A 110 -15.97 9.60 20.65
C CYS A 110 -16.77 9.45 21.94
N LYS A 111 -16.89 8.22 22.43
CA LYS A 111 -17.49 7.91 23.73
C LYS A 111 -16.48 8.21 24.85
N SER A 112 -16.91 8.92 25.89
CA SER A 112 -16.08 9.24 27.06
C SER A 112 -15.67 7.96 27.77
N LYS A 113 -14.38 7.84 28.10
CA LYS A 113 -13.85 6.72 28.87
C LYS A 113 -14.04 6.99 30.37
N ASP A 114 -15.29 7.17 30.79
CA ASP A 114 -15.67 7.33 32.20
C ASP A 114 -16.44 6.09 32.64
N SER A 115 -15.70 4.99 32.83
CA SER A 115 -16.11 3.78 33.55
C SER A 115 -14.89 2.90 33.76
N GLY A 116 -14.13 3.19 34.83
CA GLY A 116 -13.32 2.22 35.57
C GLY A 116 -11.99 1.77 34.98
N LEU A 117 -10.92 2.02 35.76
CA LEU A 117 -9.57 1.45 35.70
C LEU A 117 -8.53 2.17 34.79
N GLY A 118 -7.81 3.11 35.42
CA GLY A 118 -6.33 3.25 35.41
C GLY A 118 -5.55 3.43 34.09
N PRO A 119 -4.42 4.15 34.11
CA PRO A 119 -3.64 4.44 32.91
C PRO A 119 -2.88 3.18 32.45
N SER A 120 -3.40 2.50 31.42
CA SER A 120 -2.60 1.52 30.67
C SER A 120 -1.79 2.25 29.60
N CYS A 121 -0.53 2.52 29.93
CA CYS A 121 0.51 2.72 28.95
C CYS A 121 0.63 1.45 28.10
N SER A 122 0.25 1.54 26.83
CA SER A 122 0.55 0.50 25.83
C SER A 122 1.29 1.13 24.68
N ASN A 123 2.56 1.43 24.92
CA ASN A 123 3.59 1.49 23.90
C ASN A 123 4.79 0.70 24.41
N THR A 124 4.71 -0.63 24.34
CA THR A 124 5.92 -1.47 24.38
C THR A 124 6.32 -1.77 22.95
N THR A 125 7.37 -1.05 22.55
CA THR A 125 8.31 -1.42 21.49
C THR A 125 8.64 -2.92 21.56
N ARG A 126 8.34 -3.66 20.49
CA ARG A 126 8.94 -4.99 20.26
C ARG A 126 10.43 -4.75 19.95
N SER A 127 11.28 -4.95 20.94
CA SER A 127 12.71 -5.16 20.72
C SER A 127 13.17 -6.42 21.45
N VAL A 128 14.05 -7.11 20.74
CA VAL A 128 14.58 -8.44 20.97
C VAL A 128 15.70 -8.38 22.00
N ARG A 129 15.62 -9.19 23.08
CA ARG A 129 16.74 -10.02 23.60
C ARG A 129 16.40 -10.80 24.89
N GLY A 130 16.69 -12.11 24.84
CA GLY A 130 17.49 -12.83 25.85
C GLY A 130 16.82 -13.30 27.16
N PRO A 131 16.89 -14.61 27.51
CA PRO A 131 16.27 -15.16 28.71
C PRO A 131 17.21 -15.19 29.92
N SER A 132 16.66 -15.07 31.13
CA SER A 132 17.32 -15.47 32.38
C SER A 132 16.30 -15.93 33.43
N SER A 133 16.38 -17.23 33.72
CA SER A 133 16.43 -17.88 35.05
C SER A 133 15.29 -17.78 36.06
N GLY A 134 14.81 -18.96 36.52
CA GLY A 134 14.13 -19.17 37.82
C GLY A 134 12.91 -20.10 37.74
N LEU A 135 13.06 -21.44 37.70
CA LEU A 135 13.08 -22.40 38.84
C LEU A 135 11.70 -22.86 39.38
N ALA A 136 11.33 -24.10 39.02
CA ALA A 136 10.64 -25.15 39.82
C ALA A 136 10.45 -26.38 38.89
N ALA A 137 10.59 -27.66 39.24
CA ALA A 137 11.00 -28.40 40.42
C ALA A 137 11.47 -29.82 39.96
N ARG A 138 12.14 -30.54 40.86
CA ARG A 138 12.98 -31.75 40.64
C ARG A 138 12.19 -33.07 40.64
N ASN A 139 12.67 -34.07 39.89
CA ASN A 139 12.89 -35.50 40.27
C ASN A 139 13.33 -36.29 39.00
N ASN A 140 14.12 -37.37 38.96
CA ASN A 140 15.25 -37.95 39.71
C ASN A 140 15.71 -39.20 38.92
N GLN A 141 17.03 -39.47 38.86
CA GLN A 141 17.69 -40.76 38.50
C GLN A 141 17.45 -41.37 37.11
N SER A 142 18.35 -42.12 36.46
CA SER A 142 19.82 -42.31 36.46
C SER A 142 20.11 -43.23 35.26
N SER A 143 21.35 -43.21 34.76
CA SER A 143 22.03 -44.28 33.98
C SER A 143 22.07 -44.21 32.44
N LYS A 144 23.21 -43.67 31.95
CA LYS A 144 24.18 -44.28 31.02
C LYS A 144 23.68 -45.04 29.78
N CYS A 145 23.93 -44.48 28.59
CA CYS A 145 24.52 -45.23 27.48
C CYS A 145 25.35 -44.32 26.56
N GLU A 146 26.43 -44.90 26.04
CA GLU A 146 27.52 -44.27 25.30
C GLU A 146 27.23 -44.19 23.79
N GLN A 147 27.76 -43.13 23.16
CA GLN A 147 28.44 -43.11 21.87
C GLN A 147 27.75 -43.60 20.57
N LYS A 148 27.74 -42.62 19.64
CA LYS A 148 28.00 -42.69 18.17
C LYS A 148 26.83 -42.93 17.21
N GLY A 149 26.80 -42.07 16.19
CA GLY A 149 26.18 -42.32 14.89
C GLY A 149 25.40 -41.13 14.37
N GLY A 150 26.01 -40.33 13.50
CA GLY A 150 25.40 -39.14 12.92
C GLY A 150 24.35 -39.43 11.84
N ALA A 151 23.42 -38.50 11.68
CA ALA A 151 22.88 -38.06 10.39
C ALA A 151 22.09 -36.76 10.62
N ALA A 152 22.57 -35.66 10.04
CA ALA A 152 21.84 -34.39 10.02
C ALA A 152 20.59 -34.52 9.11
N PRO A 153 19.43 -33.95 9.47
CA PRO A 153 18.28 -33.94 8.58
C PRO A 153 18.54 -32.98 7.40
N ALA A 154 18.39 -33.49 6.18
CA ALA A 154 18.54 -32.74 4.96
C ALA A 154 17.53 -31.58 4.89
N ILE A 155 18.05 -30.36 4.70
CA ILE A 155 17.25 -29.17 4.40
C ILE A 155 16.84 -29.25 2.91
N PRO A 156 15.56 -29.18 2.54
CA PRO A 156 15.17 -29.11 1.14
C PRO A 156 15.60 -27.77 0.52
N ASP A 157 16.46 -27.83 -0.49
CA ASP A 157 17.03 -26.72 -1.28
C ASP A 157 16.03 -25.94 -2.16
N LYS A 158 14.76 -25.80 -1.75
CA LYS A 158 13.78 -25.01 -2.51
C LYS A 158 13.56 -23.65 -1.85
N PRO A 159 13.94 -22.53 -2.50
CA PRO A 159 13.60 -21.21 -1.98
C PRO A 159 12.09 -21.11 -1.82
N PRO A 160 11.58 -20.51 -0.73
CA PRO A 160 10.14 -20.38 -0.53
C PRO A 160 9.56 -19.56 -1.68
N VAL A 161 8.76 -20.23 -2.52
CA VAL A 161 7.99 -19.56 -3.57
C VAL A 161 6.99 -18.66 -2.85
N ILE A 162 7.27 -17.35 -2.82
CA ILE A 162 6.32 -16.35 -2.34
C ILE A 162 5.13 -16.38 -3.31
N ARG A 163 4.13 -17.21 -3.01
CA ARG A 163 2.89 -17.25 -3.77
C ARG A 163 2.17 -15.93 -3.50
N ARG A 164 2.11 -15.07 -4.50
CA ARG A 164 1.28 -13.86 -4.44
C ARG A 164 -0.18 -14.30 -4.21
N PRO A 165 -0.96 -13.57 -3.39
CA PRO A 165 -2.37 -13.89 -3.21
C PRO A 165 -3.08 -13.94 -4.56
N PRO A 166 -4.04 -14.87 -4.76
CA PRO A 166 -4.76 -14.96 -6.01
C PRO A 166 -5.49 -13.66 -6.34
N THR A 167 -5.32 -13.17 -7.57
CA THR A 167 -5.98 -11.97 -8.10
C THR A 167 -7.02 -12.35 -9.15
N VAL A 168 -8.02 -11.46 -9.29
CA VAL A 168 -9.06 -11.55 -10.32
C VAL A 168 -9.00 -10.28 -11.16
N ILE A 169 -9.05 -10.43 -12.48
CA ILE A 169 -9.08 -9.32 -13.43
C ILE A 169 -10.52 -8.83 -13.59
N CYS A 170 -10.73 -7.52 -13.52
CA CYS A 170 -12.01 -6.92 -13.84
C CYS A 170 -12.26 -6.99 -15.36
N TYR A 171 -13.36 -7.62 -15.76
CA TYR A 171 -13.75 -7.76 -17.18
C TYR A 171 -14.12 -6.43 -17.87
N ILE A 172 -14.30 -5.34 -17.11
CA ILE A 172 -14.65 -4.02 -17.64
C ILE A 172 -13.39 -3.19 -17.90
N CYS A 173 -12.48 -3.11 -16.92
CA CYS A 173 -11.33 -2.21 -16.97
C CYS A 173 -9.97 -2.90 -17.08
N GLY A 174 -9.91 -4.23 -17.02
CA GLY A 174 -8.69 -5.02 -17.16
C GLY A 174 -7.71 -4.92 -15.98
N ARG A 175 -8.10 -4.29 -14.87
CA ARG A 175 -7.24 -4.18 -13.67
C ARG A 175 -7.36 -5.41 -12.78
N GLU A 176 -6.26 -5.75 -12.12
CA GLU A 176 -6.18 -6.82 -11.12
C GLU A 176 -6.70 -6.35 -9.76
N TYR A 177 -7.51 -7.18 -9.12
CA TYR A 177 -8.03 -6.98 -7.77
C TYR A 177 -7.87 -8.26 -6.96
N GLY A 178 -7.89 -8.15 -5.64
CA GLY A 178 -8.07 -9.32 -4.79
C GLY A 178 -9.49 -9.89 -4.94
N THR A 179 -9.65 -11.19 -4.68
CA THR A 179 -10.92 -11.93 -4.76
C THR A 179 -12.08 -11.32 -3.96
N LYS A 180 -11.80 -10.60 -2.87
CA LYS A 180 -12.81 -9.87 -2.08
C LYS A 180 -13.09 -8.47 -2.62
N SER A 181 -12.06 -7.77 -3.06
CA SER A 181 -12.18 -6.39 -3.56
C SER A 181 -12.90 -6.31 -4.90
N ILE A 182 -12.86 -7.37 -5.73
CA ILE A 182 -13.51 -7.38 -7.04
C ILE A 182 -15.04 -7.25 -6.92
N ALA A 183 -15.66 -7.83 -5.89
CA ALA A 183 -17.11 -7.73 -5.66
C ALA A 183 -17.58 -6.31 -5.35
N ILE A 184 -16.71 -5.47 -4.77
CA ILE A 184 -16.98 -4.06 -4.50
C ILE A 184 -16.66 -3.20 -5.73
N HIS A 185 -15.61 -3.59 -6.46
CA HIS A 185 -15.14 -2.87 -7.64
C HIS A 185 -16.07 -3.02 -8.85
N GLU A 186 -16.47 -4.24 -9.22
CA GLU A 186 -17.30 -4.53 -10.40
C GLU A 186 -18.53 -3.63 -10.53
N PRO A 187 -19.43 -3.52 -9.53
CA PRO A 187 -20.63 -2.68 -9.67
C PRO A 187 -20.28 -1.19 -9.81
N GLN A 188 -19.23 -0.72 -9.12
CA GLN A 188 -18.78 0.67 -9.25
C GLN A 188 -18.16 0.94 -10.62
N CYS A 189 -17.42 -0.04 -11.16
CA CYS A 189 -16.82 0.03 -12.48
C CYS A 189 -17.89 0.02 -13.57
N LEU A 190 -18.92 -0.83 -13.44
CA LEU A 190 -20.04 -0.89 -14.38
C LEU A 190 -20.85 0.40 -14.37
N LYS A 191 -21.16 0.95 -13.19
CA LYS A 191 -21.84 2.25 -13.07
C LYS A 191 -21.05 3.36 -13.77
N LYS A 192 -19.73 3.40 -13.54
CA LYS A 192 -18.85 4.36 -14.20
C LYS A 192 -18.85 4.16 -15.72
N TRP A 193 -18.81 2.91 -16.17
CA TRP A 193 -18.87 2.56 -17.59
C TRP A 193 -20.16 3.04 -18.26
N HIS A 194 -21.33 2.85 -17.64
CA HIS A 194 -22.61 3.35 -18.18
C HIS A 194 -22.59 4.87 -18.33
N ASN A 195 -22.20 5.59 -17.27
CA ASN A 195 -22.11 7.04 -17.33
C ASN A 195 -21.18 7.52 -18.46
N GLU A 196 -20.03 6.89 -18.62
CA GLU A 196 -19.09 7.24 -19.71
C GLU A 196 -19.68 6.91 -21.08
N ASN A 197 -20.35 5.76 -21.21
CA ASN A 197 -20.95 5.31 -22.46
C ASN A 197 -22.13 6.18 -22.87
N ASP A 198 -22.99 6.58 -21.94
CA ASP A 198 -24.16 7.42 -22.20
C ASP A 198 -23.78 8.83 -22.64
N MET A 199 -22.62 9.32 -22.19
CA MET A 199 -22.05 10.61 -22.60
C MET A 199 -21.41 10.56 -24.00
N LEU A 200 -21.20 9.38 -24.58
CA LEU A 200 -20.71 9.25 -25.94
C LEU A 200 -21.84 9.48 -26.96
N PRO A 201 -21.54 10.07 -28.14
CA PRO A 201 -22.46 10.08 -29.26
C PRO A 201 -23.00 8.68 -29.56
N LYS A 202 -24.29 8.56 -29.93
CA LYS A 202 -24.96 7.25 -30.14
C LYS A 202 -24.18 6.26 -31.02
N HIS A 203 -23.45 6.76 -32.01
CA HIS A 203 -22.63 5.93 -32.91
C HIS A 203 -21.32 5.41 -32.28
N LEU A 204 -20.90 5.96 -31.14
CA LEU A 204 -19.75 5.54 -30.35
C LEU A 204 -20.15 4.80 -29.06
N GLN A 205 -21.45 4.72 -28.78
CA GLN A 205 -21.97 3.94 -27.65
C GLN A 205 -21.72 2.46 -27.89
N ARG A 206 -21.26 1.78 -26.84
CA ARG A 206 -20.91 0.36 -26.87
C ARG A 206 -22.00 -0.47 -26.19
N PRO A 207 -22.13 -1.76 -26.56
CA PRO A 207 -22.97 -2.69 -25.82
C PRO A 207 -22.39 -2.92 -24.42
N GLU A 208 -23.27 -3.24 -23.47
CA GLU A 208 -22.88 -3.51 -22.10
C GLU A 208 -21.89 -4.68 -22.01
N PRO A 209 -20.78 -4.55 -21.25
CA PRO A 209 -19.82 -5.62 -21.10
C PRO A 209 -20.47 -6.80 -20.37
N LYS A 210 -20.43 -7.99 -20.97
CA LYS A 210 -20.97 -9.19 -20.34
C LYS A 210 -19.94 -9.78 -19.37
N LYS A 211 -20.39 -10.06 -18.15
CA LYS A 211 -19.59 -10.78 -17.16
C LYS A 211 -19.30 -12.19 -17.68
N PRO A 212 -18.03 -12.62 -17.77
CA PRO A 212 -17.70 -14.00 -18.13
C PRO A 212 -18.27 -14.96 -17.08
N GLU A 213 -19.18 -15.84 -17.48
CA GLU A 213 -19.64 -16.94 -16.65
C GLU A 213 -18.62 -18.08 -16.73
N VAL A 214 -17.83 -18.28 -15.68
CA VAL A 214 -16.91 -19.42 -15.61
C VAL A 214 -17.59 -20.58 -14.89
N LYS A 215 -17.86 -21.63 -15.66
CA LYS A 215 -18.37 -22.91 -15.16
C LYS A 215 -17.33 -23.55 -14.24
N SER A 216 -17.75 -24.00 -13.07
CA SER A 216 -16.93 -24.83 -12.18
C SER A 216 -16.58 -26.14 -12.89
N ILE A 217 -15.29 -26.44 -13.06
CA ILE A 217 -14.85 -27.76 -13.52
C ILE A 217 -14.85 -28.69 -12.30
N GLN A 218 -15.86 -29.57 -12.22
CA GLN A 218 -16.04 -30.79 -11.41
C GLN A 218 -15.57 -30.86 -9.94
N ALA A 219 -16.47 -31.43 -9.10
CA ALA A 219 -16.34 -32.19 -7.84
C ALA A 219 -15.42 -31.72 -6.68
N HIS A 220 -14.40 -30.89 -6.89
CA HIS A 220 -13.47 -30.46 -5.85
C HIS A 220 -13.35 -28.94 -5.66
N GLY A 221 -14.22 -28.15 -6.31
CA GLY A 221 -14.38 -26.71 -6.00
C GLY A 221 -13.15 -25.84 -6.27
N PHE A 222 -12.22 -26.30 -7.10
CA PHE A 222 -11.07 -25.50 -7.53
C PHE A 222 -11.43 -24.71 -8.79
N TYR A 223 -11.56 -23.39 -8.66
CA TYR A 223 -11.76 -22.50 -9.81
C TYR A 223 -10.44 -22.38 -10.58
N ASP A 224 -10.48 -22.54 -11.91
CA ASP A 224 -9.38 -22.13 -12.77
C ASP A 224 -9.37 -20.60 -12.85
N LEU A 225 -8.70 -19.99 -11.88
CA LEU A 225 -8.57 -18.54 -11.77
C LEU A 225 -7.83 -17.97 -12.98
N ASP A 226 -6.94 -18.72 -13.60
CA ASP A 226 -6.18 -18.28 -14.76
C ASP A 226 -7.09 -18.21 -15.99
N ALA A 227 -7.93 -19.22 -16.22
CA ALA A 227 -8.94 -19.17 -17.27
C ALA A 227 -9.97 -18.04 -17.07
N LEU A 228 -10.42 -17.80 -15.84
CA LEU A 228 -11.30 -16.68 -15.52
C LEU A 228 -10.62 -15.33 -15.80
N ASN A 229 -9.35 -15.19 -15.40
CA ASN A 229 -8.57 -13.98 -15.63
C ASN A 229 -8.34 -13.76 -17.12
N GLU A 230 -8.04 -14.80 -17.89
CA GLU A 230 -7.87 -14.71 -19.33
C GLU A 230 -9.18 -14.30 -20.03
N ALA A 231 -10.31 -14.90 -19.67
CA ALA A 231 -11.62 -14.54 -20.21
C ALA A 231 -11.99 -13.09 -19.86
N SER A 232 -11.73 -12.67 -18.61
CA SER A 232 -11.97 -11.31 -18.15
C SER A 232 -11.07 -10.31 -18.86
N TRP A 233 -9.80 -10.64 -19.06
CA TRP A 233 -8.85 -9.83 -19.83
C TRP A 233 -9.28 -9.66 -21.29
N LYS A 234 -9.71 -10.73 -21.95
CA LYS A 234 -10.24 -10.66 -23.33
C LYS A 234 -11.46 -9.76 -23.43
N SER A 235 -12.37 -9.82 -22.45
CA SER A 235 -13.55 -8.95 -22.36
C SER A 235 -13.19 -7.48 -22.11
N ALA A 236 -12.15 -7.21 -21.31
CA ALA A 236 -11.65 -5.85 -21.11
C ALA A 236 -11.00 -5.30 -22.39
N GLN A 237 -10.32 -6.16 -23.16
CA GLN A 237 -9.61 -5.76 -24.37
C GLN A 237 -10.55 -5.43 -25.53
N SER A 238 -11.68 -6.15 -25.65
CA SER A 238 -12.71 -5.86 -26.65
C SER A 238 -13.38 -4.49 -26.47
N GLN A 239 -13.25 -3.90 -25.28
CA GLN A 239 -13.77 -2.57 -24.97
C GLN A 239 -12.85 -1.44 -25.41
N LEU A 240 -11.62 -1.73 -25.83
CA LEU A 240 -10.66 -0.73 -26.27
C LEU A 240 -10.88 -0.37 -27.74
N VAL A 241 -10.81 0.92 -28.05
CA VAL A 241 -10.96 1.47 -29.40
C VAL A 241 -9.60 1.98 -29.90
N PRO A 242 -9.17 1.64 -31.12
CA PRO A 242 -7.93 2.16 -31.69
C PRO A 242 -8.05 3.66 -32.00
N CYS A 243 -6.96 4.38 -31.82
CA CYS A 243 -6.83 5.77 -32.26
C CYS A 243 -6.57 5.83 -33.77
N ASP A 244 -7.34 6.61 -34.51
CA ASP A 244 -7.19 6.75 -35.97
C ASP A 244 -5.84 7.33 -36.41
N ILE A 245 -5.16 8.09 -35.53
CA ILE A 245 -3.91 8.77 -35.84
C ILE A 245 -2.68 7.86 -35.61
N CYS A 246 -2.67 7.09 -34.52
CA CYS A 246 -1.48 6.30 -34.13
C CYS A 246 -1.73 4.79 -33.97
N GLY A 247 -2.97 4.33 -34.07
CA GLY A 247 -3.37 2.93 -33.95
C GLY A 247 -3.32 2.34 -32.53
N ARG A 248 -2.91 3.12 -31.52
CA ARG A 248 -2.93 2.65 -30.11
C ARG A 248 -4.36 2.55 -29.61
N THR A 249 -4.65 1.53 -28.80
CA THR A 249 -5.98 1.27 -28.27
C THR A 249 -6.16 1.92 -26.89
N PHE A 250 -7.34 2.50 -26.66
CA PHE A 250 -7.68 3.20 -25.43
C PHE A 250 -9.14 2.95 -25.06
N LEU A 251 -9.50 3.19 -23.80
CA LEU A 251 -10.90 3.41 -23.45
C LEU A 251 -11.38 4.73 -24.10
N PRO A 252 -12.64 4.82 -24.56
CA PRO A 252 -13.14 5.99 -25.30
C PRO A 252 -12.89 7.34 -24.60
N ASP A 253 -13.12 7.45 -23.29
CA ASP A 253 -12.85 8.68 -22.52
C ASP A 253 -11.37 9.11 -22.59
N ARG A 254 -10.45 8.13 -22.48
CA ARG A 254 -9.01 8.39 -22.63
C ARG A 254 -8.62 8.67 -24.07
N LEU A 255 -9.33 8.10 -25.04
CA LEU A 255 -9.08 8.32 -26.47
C LEU A 255 -9.28 9.80 -26.83
N ILE A 256 -10.34 10.43 -26.31
CA ILE A 256 -10.62 11.86 -26.53
C ILE A 256 -9.46 12.73 -26.04
N VAL A 257 -8.95 12.47 -24.84
CA VAL A 257 -7.81 13.20 -24.28
C VAL A 257 -6.53 12.93 -25.09
N HIS A 258 -6.33 11.68 -25.50
CA HIS A 258 -5.18 11.27 -26.28
C HIS A 258 -5.15 11.94 -27.66
N GLN A 259 -6.28 11.99 -28.38
CA GLN A 259 -6.39 12.57 -29.72
C GLN A 259 -5.97 14.04 -29.76
N ARG A 260 -6.16 14.81 -28.66
CA ARG A 260 -5.75 16.23 -28.57
C ARG A 260 -4.25 16.47 -28.72
N SER A 261 -3.42 15.49 -28.37
CA SER A 261 -1.96 15.57 -28.42
C SER A 261 -1.33 14.42 -29.20
N CYS A 262 -2.15 13.64 -29.92
CA CYS A 262 -1.68 12.48 -30.64
C CYS A 262 -0.81 12.91 -31.82
N LYS A 263 0.31 12.22 -32.00
CA LYS A 263 1.19 12.37 -33.15
C LYS A 263 1.06 11.14 -34.05
N PRO A 264 1.10 11.31 -35.38
CA PRO A 264 1.06 10.19 -36.31
C PRO A 264 2.21 9.23 -36.02
N LYS A 265 1.94 7.94 -36.18
CA LYS A 265 2.96 6.91 -36.00
C LYS A 265 4.04 7.12 -37.07
N PRO A 266 5.34 7.17 -36.71
CA PRO A 266 6.39 7.26 -37.71
C PRO A 266 6.30 6.02 -38.61
N ALA A 267 6.32 6.25 -39.93
CA ALA A 267 6.42 5.17 -40.90
C ALA A 267 7.67 4.35 -40.60
N LYS A 268 7.51 3.02 -40.60
CA LYS A 268 8.57 2.07 -40.26
C LYS A 268 9.25 1.59 -41.52
#